data_AF-M7NM91-F1
#
_entry.id   AF-M7NM91-F1
#
_cell.length_a   1.000
_cell.length_b   1.000
_cell.length_c   1.000
_cell.angle_alpha   90.00
_cell.angle_beta   90.00
_cell.angle_gamma   90.00
#
_symmetry.space_group_name_H-M   'P 1'
#
loop_
_entity.id
_entity.type
_entity.pdbx_description
1 polymer ?
#
loop_
_entity_poly.entity_id
_entity_poly.type
_entity_poly.pdbx_seq_one_letter_code
_entity_poly.pdbx_strand_id
1 'polypeptide(L)'
;MKERHLLVLHIFPDQVLLPNGIALGEEQAQSLRNHFIIPAKESVTLLIGKDGTEKLRSREVLSSERLFLTLDAMPMRQQEMQRKPID
;
A
#
# COMPACT_ATOMS: atom_id res chain seq x y z
N MET A 1 -16.38 11.09 -6.69
CA MET A 1 -15.56 10.06 -6.03
C MET A 1 -14.24 9.99 -6.75
N LYS A 2 -13.16 10.59 -6.23
CA LYS A 2 -11.84 10.42 -6.86
C LYS A 2 -11.23 9.13 -6.31
N GLU A 3 -10.99 8.22 -7.24
CA GLU A 3 -10.42 6.91 -6.99
C GLU A 3 -9.13 7.03 -6.18
N ARG A 4 -8.96 6.08 -5.25
CA ARG A 4 -7.77 5.96 -4.42
C ARG A 4 -6.69 5.30 -5.27
N HIS A 5 -5.81 6.08 -5.91
CA HIS A 5 -4.74 5.56 -6.78
C HIS A 5 -3.53 5.06 -5.97
N LEU A 6 -3.77 4.14 -5.04
CA LEU A 6 -2.75 3.57 -4.16
C LEU A 6 -2.83 2.06 -4.22
N LEU A 7 -1.67 1.42 -4.27
CA LEU A 7 -1.54 -0.03 -4.28
C LEU A 7 -1.03 -0.47 -2.91
N VAL A 8 -1.68 -1.47 -2.34
CA VAL A 8 -1.20 -2.14 -1.12
C VAL A 8 -0.61 -3.48 -1.51
N LEU A 9 0.62 -3.73 -1.08
CA LEU A 9 1.24 -5.04 -1.23
C LEU A 9 1.46 -5.63 0.15
N HIS A 10 1.02 -6.87 0.32
CA HIS A 10 1.43 -7.67 1.47
C HIS A 10 2.50 -8.66 1.01
N ILE A 11 3.71 -8.46 1.48
CA ILE A 11 4.88 -9.25 1.08
C ILE A 11 5.16 -10.22 2.21
N PHE A 12 4.97 -11.51 1.97
CA PHE A 12 5.26 -12.64 2.87
C PHE A 12 6.45 -13.45 2.34
N PRO A 13 7.18 -14.20 3.19
CA PRO A 13 8.39 -14.92 2.78
C PRO A 13 8.22 -15.81 1.54
N ASP A 14 7.04 -16.40 1.40
CA ASP A 14 6.64 -17.34 0.37
C ASP A 14 5.83 -16.73 -0.78
N GLN A 15 5.19 -15.58 -0.57
CA GLN A 15 4.30 -14.98 -1.57
C GLN A 15 4.12 -13.48 -1.40
N VAL A 16 3.75 -12.79 -2.48
CA VAL A 16 3.32 -11.38 -2.44
C VAL A 16 1.87 -11.30 -2.85
N LEU A 17 1.02 -10.74 -1.99
CA LEU A 17 -0.40 -10.56 -2.23
C LEU A 17 -0.72 -9.12 -2.64
N LEU A 18 -1.52 -9.00 -3.69
CA LEU A 18 -2.20 -7.78 -4.11
C LEU A 18 -3.42 -7.49 -3.22
N PRO A 19 -4.00 -6.27 -3.26
CA PRO A 19 -5.16 -5.92 -2.44
C PRO A 19 -6.40 -6.78 -2.68
N ASN A 20 -6.49 -7.39 -3.87
CA ASN A 20 -7.58 -8.29 -4.26
C ASN A 20 -7.35 -9.74 -3.82
N GLY A 21 -6.28 -10.02 -3.05
CA GLY A 21 -5.94 -11.36 -2.59
C GLY A 21 -5.23 -12.23 -3.62
N ILE A 22 -4.94 -11.71 -4.82
CA ILE A 22 -4.18 -12.43 -5.84
C ILE A 22 -2.70 -12.43 -5.48
N ALA A 23 -2.08 -13.61 -5.53
CA ALA A 23 -0.63 -13.76 -5.39
C ALA A 23 0.08 -13.39 -6.70
N LEU A 24 1.17 -12.63 -6.59
CA LEU A 24 2.09 -12.41 -7.71
C LEU A 24 2.95 -13.65 -7.97
N GLY A 25 3.40 -13.80 -9.22
CA GLY A 25 4.37 -14.82 -9.57
C GLY A 25 5.71 -14.61 -8.87
N GLU A 26 6.47 -15.69 -8.72
CA GLU A 26 7.74 -15.73 -7.97
C GLU A 26 8.75 -14.69 -8.49
N GLU A 27 8.87 -14.54 -9.81
CA GLU A 27 9.76 -13.55 -10.43
C GLU A 27 9.38 -12.11 -10.06
N GLN A 28 8.07 -11.77 -10.13
CA GLN A 28 7.60 -10.44 -9.76
C GLN A 28 7.76 -10.18 -8.26
N ALA A 29 7.46 -11.19 -7.44
CA ALA A 29 7.66 -11.14 -6.00
C ALA A 29 9.14 -10.87 -5.64
N GLN A 30 10.08 -11.57 -6.29
CA GLN A 30 11.51 -11.40 -6.06
C GLN A 30 11.99 -10.03 -6.54
N SER A 31 11.50 -9.56 -7.69
CA SER A 31 11.82 -8.22 -8.21
C SER A 31 11.38 -7.12 -7.23
N LEU A 32 10.17 -7.22 -6.69
CA LEU A 32 9.67 -6.28 -5.68
C LEU A 32 10.49 -6.32 -4.39
N ARG A 33 10.86 -7.52 -3.92
CA ARG A 33 11.73 -7.67 -2.75
C ARG A 33 13.08 -7.00 -2.94
N ASN A 34 13.69 -7.17 -4.11
CA ASN A 34 14.97 -6.55 -4.44
C ASN A 34 14.81 -5.02 -4.55
N HIS A 35 13.76 -4.54 -5.22
CA HIS A 35 13.49 -3.12 -5.41
C HIS A 35 13.27 -2.38 -4.08
N PHE A 36 12.48 -2.97 -3.18
CA PHE A 36 12.17 -2.39 -1.87
C PHE A 36 13.13 -2.86 -0.76
N ILE A 37 14.19 -3.58 -1.09
CA ILE A 37 15.22 -4.04 -0.14
C ILE A 37 14.57 -4.77 1.05
N ILE A 38 13.75 -5.78 0.75
CA ILE A 38 13.02 -6.56 1.75
C ILE A 38 13.74 -7.89 1.96
N PRO A 39 14.24 -8.19 3.17
CA PRO A 39 14.88 -9.46 3.46
C PRO A 39 13.93 -10.64 3.19
N ALA A 40 14.49 -11.76 2.68
CA ALA A 40 13.72 -12.92 2.24
C ALA A 40 12.77 -13.49 3.31
N LYS A 41 13.14 -13.41 4.60
CA LYS A 41 12.37 -13.95 5.71
C LYS A 41 11.43 -12.93 6.38
N GLU A 42 11.39 -11.70 5.90
CA GLU A 42 10.53 -10.67 6.47
C GLU A 42 9.16 -10.61 5.77
N SER A 43 8.14 -10.38 6.60
CA SER A 43 6.81 -10.00 6.15
C SER A 43 6.64 -8.49 6.30
N VAL A 44 6.27 -7.80 5.24
CA VAL A 44 6.02 -6.36 5.26
C VAL A 44 4.79 -6.01 4.45
N THR A 45 4.02 -5.04 4.94
CA THR A 45 2.99 -4.36 4.15
C THR A 45 3.59 -3.07 3.59
N LEU A 46 3.51 -2.90 2.28
CA LEU A 46 3.90 -1.66 1.59
C LEU A 46 2.68 -0.96 1.03
N LEU A 47 2.66 0.37 1.18
CA LEU A 47 1.76 1.24 0.44
C LEU A 47 2.57 1.93 -0.65
N ILE A 48 2.16 1.78 -1.89
CA ILE A 48 2.87 2.29 -3.07
C ILE A 48 1.98 3.28 -3.82
N GLY A 49 2.55 4.43 -4.18
CA GLY A 49 1.90 5.40 -5.04
C GLY A 49 1.87 4.96 -6.51
N LYS A 50 1.01 5.57 -7.34
CA LYS A 50 1.06 5.36 -8.81
C LYS A 50 2.41 5.77 -9.44
N ASP A 51 3.21 6.56 -8.72
CA ASP A 51 4.57 6.94 -9.07
C ASP A 51 5.59 5.81 -8.82
N GLY A 52 5.14 4.67 -8.29
CA GLY A 52 5.98 3.53 -7.94
C GLY A 52 6.73 3.71 -6.62
N THR A 53 6.55 4.85 -5.94
CA THR A 53 7.29 5.14 -4.71
C THR A 53 6.59 4.58 -3.48
N GLU A 54 7.38 4.07 -2.54
CA GLU A 54 6.92 3.67 -1.22
C GLU A 54 6.41 4.89 -0.44
N LYS A 55 5.15 4.82 0.01
CA LYS A 55 4.52 5.83 0.87
C LYS A 55 4.49 5.38 2.33
N LEU A 56 4.43 4.07 2.58
CA LEU A 56 4.46 3.50 3.92
C LEU A 56 4.99 2.06 3.89
N ARG A 57 5.70 1.70 4.96
CA ARG A 57 6.12 0.33 5.28
C ARG A 57 5.71 -0.02 6.70
N SER A 58 5.09 -1.19 6.86
CA SER A 58 4.66 -1.75 8.15
C SER A 58 5.09 -3.20 8.27
N ARG A 59 5.54 -3.61 9.46
CA ARG A 59 5.78 -5.03 9.80
C ARG A 59 4.51 -5.77 10.22
N GLU A 60 3.44 -5.02 10.51
CA GLU A 60 2.11 -5.58 10.73
C GLU A 60 1.35 -5.67 9.40
N VAL A 61 0.54 -6.72 9.24
CA VAL A 61 -0.46 -6.77 8.17
C VAL A 61 -1.48 -5.67 8.46
N LEU A 62 -1.53 -4.65 7.60
CA LEU A 62 -2.55 -3.62 7.73
C LEU A 62 -3.88 -4.21 7.27
N SER A 63 -4.85 -4.26 8.18
CA SER A 63 -6.24 -4.54 7.80
C SER A 63 -6.73 -3.44 6.84
N SER A 64 -7.70 -3.76 6.00
CA SER A 64 -8.33 -2.78 5.09
C SER A 64 -8.81 -1.54 5.84
N GLU A 65 -9.23 -1.70 7.09
CA GLU A 65 -9.70 -0.64 7.98
C GLU A 65 -8.57 0.33 8.41
N ARG A 66 -7.43 -0.21 8.88
CA ARG A 66 -6.24 0.60 9.19
C ARG A 66 -5.67 1.26 7.93
N LEU A 67 -5.77 0.57 6.80
CA LEU A 67 -5.40 1.13 5.52
C LEU A 67 -6.22 2.38 5.20
N PHE A 68 -7.55 2.32 5.29
CA PHE A 68 -8.41 3.48 5.04
C PHE A 68 -8.07 4.66 5.96
N LEU A 69 -7.75 4.41 7.22
CA LEU A 69 -7.32 5.45 8.17
C LEU A 69 -5.97 6.08 7.78
N THR A 70 -4.98 5.28 7.35
CA THR A 70 -3.70 5.77 6.83
C THR A 70 -3.90 6.59 5.55
N LEU A 71 -4.76 6.12 4.65
CA LEU A 71 -5.10 6.84 3.43
C LEU A 71 -5.76 8.19 3.74
N ASP A 72 -6.57 8.22 4.80
CA ASP A 72 -7.29 9.40 5.20
C ASP A 72 -6.42 10.45 5.92
N ALA A 73 -5.28 10.05 6.47
CA ALA A 73 -4.34 10.94 7.15
C ALA A 73 -3.41 11.71 6.19
N MET A 74 -3.42 11.44 4.88
CA MET A 74 -2.54 12.11 3.91
C MET A 74 -3.03 13.53 3.54
N PRO A 75 -2.12 14.53 3.40
CA PRO A 75 -2.45 15.97 3.33
C PRO A 75 -3.46 16.36 2.25
N MET A 76 -3.49 15.65 1.12
CA MET A 76 -4.45 15.92 0.04
C MET A 76 -5.90 15.77 0.53
N ARG A 77 -6.20 14.82 1.42
CA ARG A 77 -7.56 14.62 1.94
C ARG A 77 -7.98 15.73 2.90
N GLN A 78 -7.05 16.24 3.72
CA GLN A 78 -7.33 17.40 4.55
C GLN A 78 -7.70 18.63 3.70
N GLN A 79 -7.03 18.84 2.57
CA GLN A 79 -7.39 19.90 1.63
C GLN A 79 -8.71 19.66 0.87
N GLU A 80 -9.09 18.42 0.56
CA GLU A 80 -10.39 18.11 -0.04
C GLU A 80 -11.55 18.28 0.95
N MET A 81 -11.38 17.91 2.22
CA MET A 81 -12.40 18.12 3.27
C MET A 81 -12.66 19.60 3.57
N GLN A 82 -11.66 20.47 3.42
CA GLN A 82 -11.84 21.91 3.55
C GLN A 82 -12.52 22.57 2.34
N ARG A 83 -12.65 21.87 1.20
CA ARG A 83 -13.19 22.43 -0.06
C ARG A 83 -14.64 22.07 -0.36
N LYS A 84 -15.41 21.59 0.62
CA LYS A 84 -16.88 21.58 0.53
C LYS A 84 -17.46 22.72 1.36
N PRO A 85 -17.83 23.87 0.76
CA PRO A 85 -18.91 24.65 1.32
C PRO A 85 -20.17 23.78 1.30
N ILE A 86 -20.87 23.80 2.43
CA ILE A 86 -22.24 23.37 2.56
C ILE A 86 -23.06 24.32 1.68
N ASP A 87 -23.80 23.78 0.70
CA ASP A 87 -24.98 24.46 0.15
C ASP A 87 -26.16 24.24 1.12
#